data_AF-A0A375I860-F1
#
_entry.id   AF-A0A375I860-F1
#
_cell.length_a   1.000
_cell.length_b   1.000
_cell.length_c   1.000
_cell.angle_alpha   90.00
_cell.angle_beta   90.00
_cell.angle_gamma   90.00
#
_symmetry.space_group_name_H-M   'P 1'
#
loop_
_entity.id
_entity.type
_entity.pdbx_description
1 polymer ?
#
loop_
_entity_poly.entity_id
_entity_poly.type
_entity_poly.pdbx_seq_one_letter_code
_entity_poly.pdbx_strand_id
1 'polypeptide(L)'
;MGKRPALNLGHVNAAFVERPFVQPGVGYGLDDVCLRMLLLLLFGGCKKRPRYRKFMNSNIWHLQNRIASDTQTHRIAEGFNMTADFARSWLTFSAPVAAARAAGRPLVALESTIIAHGMPYPENVRTAREVEDLIRNLGAEPATIALIGGRIRIGLAHDELERLGRSGQAQKVSRRDLPAVLASGGLGATTVAGTMICAALAGIEVFVTGGIGGVHRGAQETFDISADLQELAKTSVAVVCAGAKSILDIGLTLEYLETHGVPVLSCEQDNVAAFYTRDSGFRADFRLDDPAQQARFIRTKWDLGLAGGVVLSTPVPEAAAMASGEIDALTQQALADAIAQGITGKAVTPFLLARIEALTRGRSLATNIALVKHNAEVGARLALALAQGR
;
A
#
# COMPACT_ATOMS: atom_id res chain seq x y z
N MET A 1 -14.05 -60.79 18.91
CA MET A 1 -14.56 -59.40 18.99
C MET A 1 -14.07 -58.79 20.30
N GLY A 2 -12.89 -58.16 20.26
CA GLY A 2 -12.12 -57.83 21.46
C GLY A 2 -11.92 -56.33 21.65
N LYS A 3 -12.38 -55.86 22.82
CA LYS A 3 -11.81 -54.86 23.74
C LYS A 3 -10.89 -53.76 23.17
N ARG A 4 -11.23 -52.50 23.49
CA ARG A 4 -10.34 -51.32 23.45
C ARG A 4 -9.03 -51.60 24.22
N PRO A 5 -7.87 -51.14 23.76
CA PRO A 5 -6.70 -51.02 24.61
C PRO A 5 -6.61 -49.63 25.24
N ALA A 6 -6.40 -49.63 26.55
CA ALA A 6 -5.92 -48.51 27.34
C ALA A 6 -4.46 -48.22 26.98
N LEU A 7 -4.08 -46.93 27.01
CA LEU A 7 -2.69 -46.51 26.86
C LEU A 7 -2.07 -46.25 28.23
N ASN A 8 -0.81 -46.65 28.30
CA ASN A 8 -0.03 -47.10 29.43
C ASN A 8 0.66 -45.91 30.13
N LEU A 9 0.57 -45.83 31.46
CA LEU A 9 1.37 -44.94 32.29
C LEU A 9 2.67 -45.65 32.68
N GLY A 10 3.78 -45.24 32.07
CA GLY A 10 5.12 -45.62 32.50
C GLY A 10 5.71 -44.55 33.43
N HIS A 11 5.86 -44.90 34.72
CA HIS A 11 6.93 -44.38 35.59
C HIS A 11 8.29 -44.80 34.99
N VAL A 12 9.40 -44.05 35.09
CA VAL A 12 10.30 -43.77 36.24
C VAL A 12 11.31 -42.69 35.73
N ASN A 13 12.07 -41.88 36.47
CA ASN A 13 12.54 -41.92 37.84
C ASN A 13 13.02 -40.50 38.25
N ALA A 14 12.86 -40.17 39.52
CA ALA A 14 13.32 -38.93 40.13
C ALA A 14 14.75 -39.05 40.65
N ALA A 15 15.59 -38.06 40.37
CA ALA A 15 16.66 -37.60 41.24
C ALA A 15 17.17 -36.25 40.71
N PHE A 16 17.03 -35.17 41.48
CA PHE A 16 18.14 -34.30 41.91
C PHE A 16 17.62 -33.13 42.77
N VAL A 17 17.89 -33.24 44.08
CA VAL A 17 18.47 -32.23 44.99
C VAL A 17 17.69 -30.95 45.35
N GLU A 18 17.90 -30.56 46.60
CA GLU A 18 17.13 -29.71 47.51
C GLU A 18 17.31 -28.18 47.37
N ARG A 19 16.15 -27.48 47.42
CA ARG A 19 15.83 -26.17 48.08
C ARG A 19 16.55 -24.86 47.62
N PRO A 20 16.21 -23.66 48.18
CA PRO A 20 15.12 -22.79 47.71
C PRO A 20 15.56 -21.30 47.53
N PHE A 21 14.88 -20.48 46.73
CA PHE A 21 14.75 -19.03 47.01
C PHE A 21 13.65 -18.41 46.14
N VAL A 22 12.65 -17.82 46.80
CA VAL A 22 11.55 -17.05 46.18
C VAL A 22 11.96 -15.58 46.14
N GLN A 23 11.80 -14.92 44.99
CA GLN A 23 11.57 -13.48 44.92
C GLN A 23 10.30 -13.20 44.11
N PRO A 24 9.35 -12.37 44.60
CA PRO A 24 8.16 -12.00 43.85
C PRO A 24 8.38 -10.69 43.08
N GLY A 25 8.00 -10.63 41.81
CA GLY A 25 7.89 -9.36 41.11
C GLY A 25 7.83 -9.43 39.59
N VAL A 26 6.71 -9.85 39.01
CA VAL A 26 6.25 -9.33 37.70
C VAL A 26 4.72 -9.29 37.72
N GLY A 27 4.17 -8.11 38.03
CA GLY A 27 2.76 -7.81 37.81
C GLY A 27 2.63 -7.07 36.47
N TYR A 28 1.74 -7.56 35.61
CA TYR A 28 1.30 -6.86 34.40
C TYR A 28 0.56 -5.58 34.81
N GLY A 29 1.21 -4.43 34.68
CA GLY A 29 0.58 -3.11 34.80
C GLY A 29 0.47 -2.49 33.42
N LEU A 30 -0.70 -1.93 33.08
CA LEU A 30 -0.81 -0.99 31.95
C LEU A 30 0.31 0.05 32.09
N ASP A 31 1.11 0.20 31.04
CA ASP A 31 2.25 1.11 31.03
C ASP A 31 1.83 2.51 31.51
N ASP A 32 2.49 2.99 32.57
CA ASP A 32 2.34 4.32 33.19
C ASP A 32 2.42 5.46 32.14
N VAL A 33 3.04 5.17 30.97
CA VAL A 33 3.13 6.03 29.79
C VAL A 33 1.77 6.29 29.13
N CYS A 34 0.93 5.26 28.95
CA CYS A 34 -0.40 5.40 28.33
C CYS A 34 -1.35 6.21 29.21
N LEU A 35 -1.28 6.00 30.54
CA LEU A 35 -2.07 6.76 31.51
C LEU A 35 -1.67 8.25 31.52
N ARG A 36 -0.37 8.55 31.39
CA ARG A 36 0.15 9.93 31.31
C ARG A 36 -0.21 10.65 30.01
N MET A 37 -0.21 9.95 28.87
CA MET A 37 -0.68 10.50 27.60
C MET A 37 -2.18 10.81 27.62
N LEU A 38 -2.99 9.93 28.23
CA LEU A 38 -4.42 10.12 28.40
C LEU A 38 -4.73 11.34 29.30
N LEU A 39 -3.96 11.55 30.36
CA LEU A 39 -4.08 12.72 31.24
C LEU A 39 -3.73 14.05 30.53
N LEU A 40 -2.72 14.05 29.65
CA LEU A 40 -2.38 15.22 28.84
C LEU A 40 -3.48 15.58 27.82
N LEU A 41 -4.11 14.58 27.20
CA LEU A 41 -5.21 14.77 26.26
C LEU A 41 -6.51 15.23 26.96
N LEU A 42 -6.83 14.64 28.12
CA LEU A 42 -8.04 14.98 28.87
C LEU A 42 -8.00 16.38 29.51
N PHE A 43 -6.82 16.88 29.87
CA PHE A 43 -6.67 18.15 30.60
C PHE A 43 -5.97 19.27 29.82
N GLY A 44 -5.33 18.99 28.68
CA GLY A 44 -4.66 19.99 27.85
C GLY A 44 -5.59 20.90 27.04
N GLY A 45 -6.85 20.48 26.81
CA GLY A 45 -7.80 21.20 25.96
C GLY A 45 -8.69 22.24 26.66
N CYS A 46 -8.69 22.32 28.00
CA CYS A 46 -9.72 23.08 28.72
C CYS A 46 -9.25 24.49 29.12
N LYS A 47 -8.97 25.37 28.13
CA LYS A 47 -8.62 26.79 28.37
C LYS A 47 -9.80 27.77 28.38
N LYS A 48 -11.05 27.33 28.25
CA LYS A 48 -12.22 28.23 28.26
C LYS A 48 -13.43 27.59 28.96
N ARG A 49 -13.56 27.72 30.29
CA ARG A 49 -14.83 27.69 31.05
C ARG A 49 -14.58 28.11 32.53
N PRO A 50 -15.18 29.20 33.06
CA PRO A 50 -14.79 29.77 34.37
C PRO A 50 -15.29 29.06 35.64
N ARG A 51 -15.69 27.78 35.60
CA ARG A 51 -16.40 27.14 36.75
C ARG A 51 -15.74 25.94 37.43
N TYR A 52 -14.50 25.57 37.07
CA TYR A 52 -13.79 24.43 37.66
C TYR A 52 -12.50 24.81 38.42
N ARG A 53 -12.48 25.97 39.08
CA ARG A 53 -11.27 26.48 39.78
C ARG A 53 -11.20 26.18 41.28
N LYS A 54 -11.97 25.22 41.81
CA LYS A 54 -11.97 24.92 43.25
C LYS A 54 -11.60 23.50 43.68
N PHE A 55 -11.16 22.63 42.77
CA PHE A 55 -10.67 21.30 43.12
C PHE A 55 -9.52 20.87 42.18
N MET A 56 -8.35 21.50 42.31
CA MET A 56 -7.10 20.91 41.82
C MET A 56 -5.97 21.26 42.78
N ASN A 57 -5.64 20.28 43.63
CA ASN A 57 -4.55 20.31 44.59
C ASN A 57 -3.18 20.42 43.89
N SER A 58 -2.20 20.93 44.64
CA SER A 58 -0.79 21.16 44.27
C SER A 58 -0.07 19.99 43.57
N ASN A 59 -0.60 18.77 43.65
CA ASN A 59 0.02 17.57 43.07
C ASN A 59 -0.06 17.50 41.53
N ILE A 60 -1.06 18.10 40.88
CA ILE A 60 -1.18 18.09 39.40
C ILE A 60 -0.19 19.07 38.76
N TRP A 61 0.08 20.21 39.41
CA TRP A 61 1.05 21.19 38.92
C TRP A 61 2.49 20.67 38.99
N HIS A 62 2.84 19.92 40.04
CA HIS A 62 4.14 19.25 40.14
C HIS A 62 4.29 18.09 39.15
N LEU A 63 3.21 17.38 38.81
CA LEU A 63 3.23 16.33 37.79
C LEU A 63 3.39 16.90 36.37
N GLN A 64 2.69 18.00 36.05
CA GLN A 64 2.83 18.71 34.77
C GLN A 64 4.24 19.27 34.57
N ASN A 65 4.85 19.86 35.61
CA ASN A 65 6.22 20.36 35.53
C ASN A 65 7.29 19.24 35.48
N ARG A 66 7.02 18.06 36.05
CA ARG A 66 7.90 16.89 35.90
C ARG A 66 7.82 16.25 34.52
N ILE A 67 6.64 16.22 33.89
CA ILE A 67 6.48 15.69 32.53
C ILE A 67 7.08 16.65 31.49
N ALA A 68 6.96 17.97 31.70
CA ALA A 68 7.56 18.98 30.84
C ALA A 68 9.09 19.11 30.96
N SER A 69 9.70 18.56 32.03
CA SER A 69 11.16 18.49 32.23
C SER A 69 11.74 17.10 31.96
N ASP A 70 10.93 16.16 31.47
CA ASP A 70 11.36 14.79 31.24
C ASP A 70 12.10 14.67 29.91
N THR A 71 13.44 14.70 29.99
CA THR A 71 14.36 14.55 28.84
C THR A 71 14.16 13.27 28.03
N GLN A 72 13.41 12.29 28.54
CA GLN A 72 13.15 11.03 27.85
C GLN A 72 12.02 11.16 26.81
N THR A 73 10.97 11.94 27.10
CA THR A 73 9.88 12.22 26.15
C THR A 73 10.35 13.10 25.00
N HIS A 74 11.21 14.09 25.29
CA HIS A 74 11.87 14.90 24.28
C HIS A 74 12.81 14.07 23.40
N ARG A 75 13.64 13.19 23.99
CA ARG A 75 14.55 12.31 23.22
C ARG A 75 13.82 11.32 22.31
N ILE A 76 12.65 10.82 22.69
CA ILE A 76 11.85 9.90 21.85
C ILE A 76 11.19 10.66 20.69
N ALA A 77 10.62 11.85 20.94
CA ALA A 77 10.05 12.69 19.89
C ALA A 77 11.13 13.20 18.91
N GLU A 78 12.30 13.61 19.42
CA GLU A 78 13.48 13.95 18.62
C GLU A 78 13.98 12.74 17.82
N GLY A 79 14.03 11.56 18.43
CA GLY A 79 14.40 10.32 17.76
C GLY A 79 13.48 9.97 16.58
N PHE A 80 12.16 10.10 16.76
CA PHE A 80 11.17 9.82 15.70
C PHE A 80 11.29 10.83 14.55
N ASN A 81 11.44 12.13 14.86
CA ASN A 81 11.66 13.19 13.87
C ASN A 81 12.98 12.99 13.11
N MET A 82 14.05 12.59 13.79
CA MET A 82 15.33 12.29 13.15
C MET A 82 15.24 11.12 12.16
N THR A 83 14.57 10.00 12.50
CA THR A 83 14.36 8.90 11.55
C THR A 83 13.59 9.31 10.31
N ALA A 84 12.56 10.15 10.46
CA ALA A 84 11.80 10.68 9.33
C ALA A 84 12.67 11.59 8.44
N ASP A 85 13.54 12.40 9.03
CA ASP A 85 14.46 13.28 8.31
C ASP A 85 15.56 12.49 7.58
N PHE A 86 16.10 11.42 8.17
CA PHE A 86 17.03 10.53 7.49
C PHE A 86 16.37 9.80 6.30
N ALA A 87 15.13 9.34 6.45
CA ALA A 87 14.40 8.72 5.34
C ALA A 87 14.12 9.70 4.20
N ARG A 88 13.77 10.94 4.52
CA ARG A 88 13.55 12.02 3.52
C ARG A 88 14.83 12.40 2.78
N SER A 89 16.00 12.20 3.37
CA SER A 89 17.29 12.47 2.72
C SER A 89 17.52 11.64 1.45
N TRP A 90 16.80 10.53 1.27
CA TRP A 90 16.85 9.67 0.07
C TRP A 90 16.00 10.19 -1.10
N LEU A 91 15.09 11.13 -0.84
CA LEU A 91 14.14 11.62 -1.84
C LEU A 91 14.78 12.66 -2.75
N THR A 92 14.46 12.62 -4.03
CA THR A 92 14.74 13.72 -4.96
C THR A 92 13.48 14.01 -5.76
N PHE A 93 12.95 15.22 -5.58
CA PHE A 93 11.76 15.69 -6.31
C PHE A 93 12.16 16.27 -7.65
N SER A 94 11.39 15.98 -8.70
CA SER A 94 11.47 16.74 -9.96
C SER A 94 11.02 18.19 -9.76
N ALA A 95 11.42 19.09 -10.67
CA ALA A 95 11.03 20.49 -10.59
C ALA A 95 9.49 20.70 -10.61
N PRO A 96 8.69 20.03 -11.48
CA PRO A 96 7.23 20.15 -11.46
C PRO A 96 6.61 19.70 -10.14
N VAL A 97 7.07 18.58 -9.58
CA VAL A 97 6.58 18.07 -8.29
C VAL A 97 6.96 19.01 -7.15
N ALA A 98 8.18 19.51 -7.12
CA ALA A 98 8.61 20.48 -6.10
C ALA A 98 7.77 21.77 -6.16
N ALA A 99 7.51 22.29 -7.36
CA ALA A 99 6.65 23.45 -7.56
C ALA A 99 5.20 23.19 -7.13
N ALA A 100 4.65 22.01 -7.47
CA ALA A 100 3.31 21.61 -7.06
C ALA A 100 3.18 21.57 -5.52
N ARG A 101 4.15 20.99 -4.83
CA ARG A 101 4.20 20.95 -3.36
C ARG A 101 4.26 22.35 -2.76
N ALA A 102 5.13 23.23 -3.28
CA ALA A 102 5.25 24.60 -2.82
C ALA A 102 3.95 25.40 -3.01
N ALA A 103 3.21 25.13 -4.08
CA ALA A 103 1.93 25.74 -4.38
C ALA A 103 0.72 25.06 -3.70
N GLY A 104 0.93 24.01 -2.88
CA GLY A 104 -0.16 23.25 -2.26
C GLY A 104 -1.03 22.46 -3.24
N ARG A 105 -0.60 22.27 -4.48
CA ARG A 105 -1.33 21.44 -5.45
C ARG A 105 -1.19 19.96 -5.09
N PRO A 106 -2.27 19.17 -5.15
CA PRO A 106 -2.22 17.76 -4.80
C PRO A 106 -1.32 16.99 -5.76
N LEU A 107 -0.61 16.01 -5.20
CA LEU A 107 0.22 15.07 -5.95
C LEU A 107 -0.52 13.74 -6.12
N VAL A 108 -0.32 13.08 -7.25
CA VAL A 108 -0.77 11.70 -7.49
C VAL A 108 0.45 10.85 -7.83
N ALA A 109 0.75 9.86 -6.99
CA ALA A 109 1.84 8.93 -7.26
C ALA A 109 1.49 7.98 -8.42
N LEU A 110 2.50 7.58 -9.19
CA LEU A 110 2.43 6.56 -10.23
C LEU A 110 3.61 5.59 -10.08
N GLU A 111 3.40 4.30 -10.33
CA GLU A 111 4.47 3.29 -10.24
C GLU A 111 5.29 3.20 -11.52
N SER A 112 6.51 2.65 -11.40
CA SER A 112 7.40 2.40 -12.53
C SER A 112 7.45 0.94 -13.00
N THR A 113 6.98 -0.03 -12.19
CA THR A 113 6.95 -1.45 -12.62
C THR A 113 6.04 -1.66 -13.82
N ILE A 114 4.92 -0.96 -13.92
CA ILE A 114 4.04 -1.04 -15.09
C ILE A 114 4.77 -0.61 -16.37
N ILE A 115 5.70 0.32 -16.26
CA ILE A 115 6.49 0.86 -17.38
C ILE A 115 7.60 -0.14 -17.77
N ALA A 116 8.36 -0.65 -16.80
CA ALA A 116 9.51 -1.51 -17.08
C ALA A 116 9.15 -2.99 -17.33
N HIS A 117 8.06 -3.47 -16.75
CA HIS A 117 7.72 -4.91 -16.71
C HIS A 117 6.25 -5.22 -17.02
N GLY A 118 5.39 -4.20 -17.15
CA GLY A 118 3.95 -4.38 -17.34
C GLY A 118 3.46 -4.13 -18.77
N MET A 119 4.23 -3.40 -19.59
CA MET A 119 3.89 -3.03 -20.97
C MET A 119 5.15 -3.07 -21.85
N PRO A 120 5.02 -3.41 -23.15
CA PRO A 120 6.13 -3.37 -24.09
C PRO A 120 6.50 -1.93 -24.47
N TYR A 121 7.72 -1.74 -24.97
CA TYR A 121 8.16 -0.49 -25.60
C TYR A 121 7.67 -0.42 -27.06
N PRO A 122 7.16 0.73 -27.56
CA PRO A 122 7.11 2.06 -26.93
C PRO A 122 5.83 2.36 -26.13
N GLU A 123 4.86 1.46 -26.08
CA GLU A 123 3.55 1.68 -25.45
C GLU A 123 3.67 1.99 -23.96
N ASN A 124 4.67 1.43 -23.27
CA ASN A 124 4.94 1.69 -21.87
C ASN A 124 5.21 3.17 -21.55
N VAL A 125 6.15 3.80 -22.27
CA VAL A 125 6.53 5.21 -22.08
C VAL A 125 5.42 6.12 -22.59
N ARG A 126 4.80 5.77 -23.72
CA ARG A 126 3.69 6.54 -24.28
C ARG A 126 2.52 6.61 -23.29
N THR A 127 2.09 5.46 -22.78
CA THR A 127 1.01 5.38 -21.79
C THR A 127 1.34 6.15 -20.53
N ALA A 128 2.57 6.02 -20.01
CA ALA A 128 3.00 6.76 -18.82
C ALA A 128 2.86 8.28 -19.02
N ARG A 129 3.31 8.83 -20.15
CA ARG A 129 3.15 10.27 -20.46
C ARG A 129 1.70 10.68 -20.60
N GLU A 130 0.89 9.90 -21.32
CA GLU A 130 -0.53 10.19 -21.50
C GLU A 130 -1.29 10.21 -20.15
N VAL A 131 -0.89 9.35 -19.21
CA VAL A 131 -1.44 9.34 -17.84
C VAL A 131 -0.96 10.54 -17.02
N GLU A 132 0.33 10.91 -17.12
CA GLU A 132 0.85 12.12 -16.47
C GLU A 132 0.13 13.38 -16.96
N ASP A 133 -0.06 13.52 -18.27
CA ASP A 133 -0.77 14.64 -18.87
C ASP A 133 -2.25 14.69 -18.47
N LEU A 134 -2.91 13.53 -18.40
CA LEU A 134 -4.30 13.43 -17.93
C LEU A 134 -4.43 13.95 -16.50
N ILE A 135 -3.56 13.53 -15.58
CA ILE A 135 -3.57 13.99 -14.18
C ILE A 135 -3.34 15.50 -14.12
N ARG A 136 -2.39 16.01 -14.91
CA ARG A 136 -2.07 17.44 -14.99
C ARG A 136 -3.25 18.28 -15.48
N ASN A 137 -3.95 17.79 -16.51
CA ASN A 137 -5.13 18.45 -17.08
C ASN A 137 -6.30 18.51 -16.10
N LEU A 138 -6.39 17.58 -15.15
CA LEU A 138 -7.39 17.60 -14.08
C LEU A 138 -7.02 18.52 -12.91
N GLY A 139 -5.79 19.05 -12.87
CA GLY A 139 -5.35 20.04 -11.87
C GLY A 139 -4.51 19.48 -10.72
N ALA A 140 -4.19 18.19 -10.73
CA ALA A 140 -3.20 17.59 -9.84
C ALA A 140 -1.82 17.51 -10.53
N GLU A 141 -0.74 17.23 -9.81
CA GLU A 141 0.57 16.95 -10.42
C GLU A 141 0.92 15.46 -10.31
N PRO A 142 1.22 14.77 -11.42
CA PRO A 142 1.68 13.39 -11.35
C PRO A 142 3.10 13.30 -10.79
N ALA A 143 3.36 12.22 -10.05
CA ALA A 143 4.67 11.88 -9.56
C ALA A 143 4.96 10.40 -9.86
N THR A 144 5.46 10.11 -11.06
CA THR A 144 6.03 8.79 -11.37
C THR A 144 7.24 8.52 -10.50
N ILE A 145 7.24 7.41 -9.77
CA ILE A 145 8.25 7.07 -8.78
C ILE A 145 9.13 5.93 -9.31
N ALA A 146 10.45 6.10 -9.22
CA ALA A 146 11.44 5.07 -9.53
C ALA A 146 12.71 5.27 -8.69
N LEU A 147 13.61 4.28 -8.73
CA LEU A 147 14.94 4.38 -8.12
C LEU A 147 15.99 4.62 -9.19
N ILE A 148 16.75 5.71 -9.07
CA ILE A 148 17.77 6.09 -10.06
C ILE A 148 18.98 6.67 -9.31
N GLY A 149 20.16 6.09 -9.52
CA GLY A 149 21.41 6.64 -8.98
C GLY A 149 21.43 6.68 -7.45
N GLY A 150 20.79 5.71 -6.80
CA GLY A 150 20.74 5.60 -5.33
C GLY A 150 19.78 6.58 -4.67
N ARG A 151 18.87 7.17 -5.44
CA ARG A 151 17.85 8.11 -4.98
C ARG A 151 16.46 7.58 -5.30
N ILE A 152 15.51 7.88 -4.41
CA ILE A 152 14.08 7.74 -4.69
C ILE A 152 13.66 8.98 -5.47
N ARG A 153 13.39 8.82 -6.77
CA ARG A 153 12.91 9.92 -7.62
C ARG A 153 11.40 10.05 -7.47
N ILE A 154 10.94 11.25 -7.15
CA ILE A 154 9.52 11.60 -7.04
C ILE A 154 9.15 12.53 -8.19
N GLY A 155 8.51 11.96 -9.20
CA GLY A 155 8.39 12.53 -10.55
C GLY A 155 9.67 12.30 -11.34
N LEU A 156 9.54 11.77 -12.56
CA LEU A 156 10.66 11.49 -13.45
C LEU A 156 10.77 12.57 -14.52
N ALA A 157 12.01 12.89 -14.89
CA ALA A 157 12.24 13.65 -16.11
C ALA A 157 11.97 12.77 -17.36
N HIS A 158 11.82 13.41 -18.51
CA HIS A 158 11.49 12.74 -19.77
C HIS A 158 12.52 11.67 -20.17
N ASP A 159 13.81 11.97 -19.99
CA ASP A 159 14.93 11.09 -20.26
C ASP A 159 15.02 9.93 -19.26
N GLU A 160 14.70 10.18 -17.99
CA GLU A 160 14.60 9.15 -16.96
C GLU A 160 13.47 8.15 -17.25
N LEU A 161 12.32 8.65 -17.69
CA LEU A 161 11.18 7.84 -18.10
C LEU A 161 11.49 6.99 -19.34
N GLU A 162 12.12 7.57 -20.38
CA GLU A 162 12.60 6.83 -21.55
C GLU A 162 13.63 5.76 -21.16
N ARG A 163 14.61 6.13 -20.33
CA ARG A 163 15.63 5.20 -19.86
C ARG A 163 15.00 4.02 -19.15
N LEU A 164 14.02 4.25 -18.29
CA LEU A 164 13.29 3.20 -17.60
C LEU A 164 12.60 2.25 -18.59
N GLY A 165 11.81 2.81 -19.52
CA GLY A 165 11.02 2.04 -20.48
C GLY A 165 11.84 1.30 -21.55
N ARG A 166 13.04 1.78 -21.89
CA ARG A 166 13.95 1.16 -22.86
C ARG A 166 14.93 0.16 -22.24
N SER A 167 15.27 0.31 -20.95
CA SER A 167 16.45 -0.35 -20.39
C SER A 167 16.43 -1.88 -20.53
N GLY A 168 15.27 -2.52 -20.38
CA GLY A 168 15.15 -3.98 -20.19
C GLY A 168 15.89 -4.52 -18.96
N GLN A 169 16.56 -3.66 -18.19
CA GLN A 169 17.49 -3.98 -17.10
C GLN A 169 17.08 -3.35 -15.76
N ALA A 170 16.03 -2.52 -15.75
CA ALA A 170 15.47 -2.01 -14.50
C ALA A 170 15.08 -3.19 -13.60
N GLN A 171 15.51 -3.16 -12.34
CA GLN A 171 15.14 -4.19 -11.39
C GLN A 171 13.70 -3.95 -10.94
N LYS A 172 12.86 -4.99 -10.89
CA LYS A 172 11.55 -4.92 -10.24
C LYS A 172 11.73 -4.83 -8.72
N VAL A 173 11.33 -3.72 -8.12
CA VAL A 173 11.62 -3.35 -6.72
C VAL A 173 10.37 -3.35 -5.86
N SER A 174 10.26 -4.34 -4.98
CA SER A 174 9.29 -4.34 -3.88
C SER A 174 9.96 -3.90 -2.56
N ARG A 175 9.24 -3.99 -1.44
CA ARG A 175 9.70 -3.56 -0.10
C ARG A 175 11.11 -4.06 0.25
N ARG A 176 11.36 -5.36 0.04
CA ARG A 176 12.63 -6.00 0.41
C ARG A 176 13.80 -5.62 -0.51
N ASP A 177 13.49 -5.17 -1.73
CA ASP A 177 14.48 -4.88 -2.75
C ASP A 177 14.97 -3.41 -2.65
N LEU A 178 14.16 -2.53 -2.06
CA LEU A 178 14.45 -1.09 -1.89
C LEU A 178 15.87 -0.81 -1.37
N PRO A 179 16.33 -1.39 -0.24
CA PRO A 179 17.65 -1.08 0.29
C PRO A 179 18.79 -1.48 -0.66
N ALA A 180 18.66 -2.64 -1.32
CA ALA A 180 19.70 -3.17 -2.20
C ALA A 180 19.87 -2.29 -3.46
N VAL A 181 18.76 -1.84 -4.05
CA VAL A 181 18.82 -0.99 -5.25
C VAL A 181 19.28 0.44 -4.92
N LEU A 182 18.83 0.99 -3.78
CA LEU A 182 19.30 2.31 -3.32
C LEU A 182 20.80 2.30 -2.99
N ALA A 183 21.27 1.31 -2.22
CA ALA A 183 22.67 1.24 -1.81
C ALA A 183 23.63 1.01 -3.00
N SER A 184 23.21 0.24 -4.00
CA SER A 184 24.02 -0.03 -5.20
C SER A 184 23.99 1.10 -6.24
N GLY A 185 23.11 2.08 -6.10
CA GLY A 185 22.93 3.12 -7.10
C GLY A 185 22.20 2.68 -8.38
N GLY A 186 21.58 1.49 -8.37
CA GLY A 186 20.99 0.85 -9.54
C GLY A 186 19.74 1.55 -10.10
N LEU A 187 19.26 1.05 -11.24
CA LEU A 187 17.98 1.43 -11.83
C LEU A 187 16.89 0.47 -11.33
N GLY A 188 15.87 1.00 -10.66
CA GLY A 188 14.78 0.23 -10.09
C GLY A 188 13.40 0.74 -10.49
N ALA A 189 12.57 -0.18 -10.95
CA ALA A 189 11.15 0.03 -11.20
C ALA A 189 10.35 -0.43 -9.97
N THR A 190 9.73 0.49 -9.24
CA THR A 190 8.99 0.20 -8.01
C THR A 190 7.66 -0.48 -8.31
N THR A 191 7.31 -1.52 -7.56
CA THR A 191 5.97 -2.15 -7.59
C THR A 191 4.96 -1.28 -6.85
N VAL A 192 3.71 -1.74 -6.70
CA VAL A 192 2.72 -1.12 -5.82
C VAL A 192 3.28 -0.94 -4.39
N ALA A 193 3.78 -2.00 -3.75
CA ALA A 193 4.40 -1.89 -2.42
C ALA A 193 5.57 -0.87 -2.37
N GLY A 194 6.51 -0.96 -3.32
CA GLY A 194 7.65 -0.04 -3.36
C GLY A 194 7.22 1.42 -3.56
N THR A 195 6.22 1.64 -4.40
CA THR A 195 5.68 2.96 -4.73
C THR A 195 4.93 3.54 -3.54
N MET A 196 4.12 2.74 -2.83
CA MET A 196 3.42 3.17 -1.62
C MET A 196 4.40 3.68 -0.54
N ILE A 197 5.47 2.93 -0.29
CA ILE A 197 6.52 3.34 0.68
C ILE A 197 7.09 4.70 0.28
N CYS A 198 7.50 4.84 -0.98
CA CYS A 198 8.13 6.06 -1.49
C CYS A 198 7.14 7.25 -1.50
N ALA A 199 5.88 7.01 -1.85
CA ALA A 199 4.81 8.00 -1.85
C ALA A 199 4.55 8.52 -0.42
N ALA A 200 4.44 7.60 0.56
CA ALA A 200 4.25 7.97 1.96
C ALA A 200 5.44 8.78 2.52
N LEU A 201 6.68 8.38 2.20
CA LEU A 201 7.87 9.16 2.56
C LEU A 201 7.85 10.58 1.97
N ALA A 202 7.28 10.73 0.77
CA ALA A 202 7.11 12.01 0.08
C ALA A 202 5.88 12.80 0.54
N GLY A 203 5.02 12.24 1.40
CA GLY A 203 3.76 12.85 1.84
C GLY A 203 2.66 12.85 0.78
N ILE A 204 2.70 11.89 -0.15
CA ILE A 204 1.70 11.70 -1.20
C ILE A 204 0.71 10.63 -0.73
N GLU A 205 -0.58 10.98 -0.68
CA GLU A 205 -1.62 10.14 -0.10
C GLU A 205 -2.45 9.37 -1.14
N VAL A 206 -2.33 9.70 -2.44
CA VAL A 206 -3.05 9.03 -3.53
C VAL A 206 -2.06 8.44 -4.51
N PHE A 207 -2.27 7.18 -4.86
CA PHE A 207 -1.46 6.42 -5.81
C PHE A 207 -2.37 5.74 -6.82
N VAL A 208 -2.05 5.86 -8.11
CA VAL A 208 -2.76 5.20 -9.21
C VAL A 208 -1.89 4.11 -9.83
N THR A 209 -2.48 2.93 -10.04
CA THR A 209 -1.89 1.83 -10.82
C THR A 209 -2.95 1.18 -11.73
N GLY A 210 -2.56 0.25 -12.58
CA GLY A 210 -3.51 -0.58 -13.32
C GLY A 210 -4.27 -1.54 -12.40
N GLY A 211 -3.55 -2.33 -11.60
CA GLY A 211 -4.14 -3.34 -10.72
C GLY A 211 -3.13 -3.72 -9.63
N ILE A 212 -3.60 -4.03 -8.43
CA ILE A 212 -2.70 -4.45 -7.34
C ILE A 212 -2.21 -5.89 -7.55
N GLY A 213 -1.08 -6.25 -6.93
CA GLY A 213 -0.78 -7.64 -6.64
C GLY A 213 -1.73 -8.19 -5.57
N GLY A 214 -1.69 -9.49 -5.33
CA GLY A 214 -2.60 -10.14 -4.38
C GLY A 214 -2.18 -11.57 -4.08
N VAL A 215 -3.15 -12.37 -3.65
CA VAL A 215 -2.97 -13.80 -3.42
C VAL A 215 -2.95 -14.51 -4.76
N HIS A 216 -1.90 -15.27 -5.06
CA HIS A 216 -1.84 -16.04 -6.30
C HIS A 216 -2.74 -17.27 -6.23
N ARG A 217 -3.20 -17.75 -7.38
CA ARG A 217 -3.96 -19.01 -7.45
C ARG A 217 -3.08 -20.17 -6.96
N GLY A 218 -3.58 -20.96 -6.00
CA GLY A 218 -2.81 -22.03 -5.36
C GLY A 218 -2.00 -21.61 -4.13
N ALA A 219 -2.10 -20.34 -3.69
CA ALA A 219 -1.33 -19.83 -2.55
C ALA A 219 -1.64 -20.52 -1.21
N GLN A 220 -2.77 -21.24 -1.08
CA GLN A 220 -3.04 -22.08 0.09
C GLN A 220 -1.99 -23.19 0.28
N GLU A 221 -1.27 -23.56 -0.78
CA GLU A 221 -0.17 -24.52 -0.75
C GLU A 221 1.19 -23.84 -0.93
N THR A 222 1.28 -22.85 -1.82
CA THR A 222 2.57 -22.26 -2.24
C THR A 222 3.01 -21.05 -1.42
N PHE A 223 2.05 -20.39 -0.74
CA PHE A 223 2.22 -19.13 -0.02
C PHE A 223 2.74 -17.98 -0.92
N ASP A 224 2.50 -18.06 -2.24
CA ASP A 224 2.81 -16.98 -3.18
C ASP A 224 1.79 -15.84 -3.03
N ILE A 225 2.11 -14.90 -2.13
CA ILE A 225 1.25 -13.76 -1.78
C ILE A 225 2.04 -12.47 -1.98
N SER A 226 1.48 -11.53 -2.74
CA SER A 226 2.14 -10.26 -3.01
C SER A 226 2.40 -9.45 -1.73
N ALA A 227 3.61 -8.90 -1.63
CA ALA A 227 3.95 -7.93 -0.59
C ALA A 227 3.10 -6.66 -0.63
N ASP A 228 2.40 -6.40 -1.75
CA ASP A 228 1.46 -5.27 -1.87
C ASP A 228 0.38 -5.30 -0.79
N LEU A 229 -0.14 -6.49 -0.44
CA LEU A 229 -1.19 -6.63 0.58
C LEU A 229 -0.67 -6.26 1.98
N GLN A 230 0.56 -6.63 2.28
CA GLN A 230 1.22 -6.27 3.53
C GLN A 230 1.60 -4.79 3.59
N GLU A 231 1.86 -4.16 2.45
CA GLU A 231 2.11 -2.73 2.39
C GLU A 231 0.81 -1.93 2.55
N LEU A 232 -0.27 -2.38 1.92
CA LEU A 232 -1.63 -1.86 2.14
C LEU A 232 -2.03 -1.93 3.62
N ALA A 233 -1.65 -2.97 4.36
CA ALA A 233 -1.92 -3.06 5.79
C ALA A 233 -1.20 -2.00 6.65
N LYS A 234 -0.14 -1.35 6.13
CA LYS A 234 0.79 -0.55 6.95
C LYS A 234 0.91 0.91 6.51
N THR A 235 0.78 1.17 5.22
CA THR A 235 1.13 2.45 4.63
C THR A 235 -0.11 3.23 4.22
N SER A 236 -0.31 4.39 4.83
CA SER A 236 -1.45 5.29 4.63
C SER A 236 -1.40 5.98 3.25
N VAL A 237 -1.71 5.21 2.22
CA VAL A 237 -1.87 5.66 0.83
C VAL A 237 -3.14 5.02 0.27
N ALA A 238 -4.01 5.81 -0.33
CA ALA A 238 -5.15 5.33 -1.08
C ALA A 238 -4.69 4.88 -2.48
N VAL A 239 -4.93 3.61 -2.82
CA VAL A 239 -4.51 3.00 -4.08
C VAL A 239 -5.73 2.86 -4.99
N VAL A 240 -5.74 3.62 -6.09
CA VAL A 240 -6.79 3.55 -7.11
C VAL A 240 -6.36 2.58 -8.21
N CYS A 241 -7.16 1.55 -8.46
CA CYS A 241 -6.82 0.48 -9.38
C CYS A 241 -8.05 -0.25 -9.93
N ALA A 242 -7.89 -1.05 -10.98
CA ALA A 242 -8.93 -1.95 -11.49
C ALA A 242 -8.97 -3.28 -10.73
N GLY A 243 -8.99 -3.19 -9.39
CA GLY A 243 -8.91 -4.34 -8.49
C GLY A 243 -7.55 -5.07 -8.54
N ALA A 244 -7.58 -6.36 -8.17
CA ALA A 244 -6.42 -7.24 -8.30
C ALA A 244 -6.28 -7.72 -9.76
N LYS A 245 -5.05 -7.92 -10.23
CA LYS A 245 -4.80 -8.44 -11.58
C LYS A 245 -5.53 -9.78 -11.79
N SER A 246 -6.14 -9.97 -12.96
CA SER A 246 -7.01 -11.14 -13.28
C SER A 246 -6.34 -12.52 -13.13
N ILE A 247 -5.01 -12.54 -13.16
CA ILE A 247 -4.16 -13.73 -12.97
C ILE A 247 -4.14 -14.26 -11.53
N LEU A 248 -4.66 -13.47 -10.59
CA LEU A 248 -4.66 -13.75 -9.16
C LEU A 248 -5.94 -14.47 -8.72
N ASP A 249 -5.99 -14.85 -7.45
CA ASP A 249 -7.20 -15.29 -6.77
C ASP A 249 -7.84 -14.08 -6.09
N ILE A 250 -8.91 -13.54 -6.68
CA ILE A 250 -9.57 -12.32 -6.18
C ILE A 250 -10.25 -12.60 -4.84
N GLY A 251 -10.93 -13.74 -4.69
CA GLY A 251 -11.61 -14.11 -3.45
C GLY A 251 -10.64 -14.19 -2.28
N LEU A 252 -9.55 -14.96 -2.42
CA LEU A 252 -8.52 -15.03 -1.38
C LEU A 252 -7.81 -13.69 -1.14
N THR A 253 -7.69 -12.84 -2.16
CA THR A 253 -7.12 -11.50 -1.99
C THR A 253 -8.00 -10.62 -1.11
N LEU A 254 -9.32 -10.65 -1.30
CA LEU A 254 -10.26 -9.87 -0.50
C LEU A 254 -10.30 -10.37 0.95
N GLU A 255 -10.36 -11.68 1.17
CA GLU A 255 -10.26 -12.28 2.52
C GLU A 255 -8.97 -11.90 3.25
N TYR A 256 -7.85 -11.84 2.51
CA TYR A 256 -6.57 -11.42 3.07
C TYR A 256 -6.57 -9.94 3.48
N LEU A 257 -7.16 -9.07 2.66
CA LEU A 257 -7.30 -7.64 2.94
C LEU A 257 -8.22 -7.40 4.14
N GLU A 258 -9.35 -8.12 4.21
CA GLU A 258 -10.27 -8.11 5.36
C GLU A 258 -9.53 -8.48 6.64
N THR A 259 -8.79 -9.61 6.61
CA THR A 259 -8.01 -10.09 7.77
C THR A 259 -7.02 -9.04 8.29
N HIS A 260 -6.47 -8.20 7.40
CA HIS A 260 -5.52 -7.15 7.75
C HIS A 260 -6.17 -5.76 7.94
N GLY A 261 -7.50 -5.67 7.91
CA GLY A 261 -8.25 -4.44 8.13
C GLY A 261 -8.00 -3.38 7.04
N VAL A 262 -7.71 -3.80 5.81
CA VAL A 262 -7.58 -2.89 4.66
C VAL A 262 -8.94 -2.74 3.99
N PRO A 263 -9.56 -1.55 4.01
CA PRO A 263 -10.85 -1.34 3.36
C PRO A 263 -10.74 -1.43 1.84
N VAL A 264 -11.70 -2.11 1.23
CA VAL A 264 -11.87 -2.20 -0.22
C VAL A 264 -13.15 -1.45 -0.61
N LEU A 265 -12.95 -0.30 -1.25
CA LEU A 265 -14.01 0.53 -1.80
C LEU A 265 -14.19 0.20 -3.28
N SER A 266 -15.42 0.25 -3.78
CA SER A 266 -15.70 0.26 -5.22
C SER A 266 -16.22 1.63 -5.68
N CYS A 267 -15.97 1.93 -6.95
CA CYS A 267 -16.51 3.09 -7.65
C CYS A 267 -17.32 2.60 -8.86
N GLU A 268 -18.43 3.28 -9.15
CA GLU A 268 -19.37 3.05 -10.28
C GLU A 268 -20.21 1.77 -10.20
N GLN A 269 -19.79 0.77 -9.43
CA GLN A 269 -20.45 -0.52 -9.28
C GLN A 269 -20.27 -1.10 -7.87
N ASP A 270 -21.08 -2.10 -7.53
CA ASP A 270 -21.04 -2.73 -6.20
C ASP A 270 -19.87 -3.72 -6.04
N ASN A 271 -19.51 -4.39 -7.13
CA ASN A 271 -18.49 -5.43 -7.11
C ASN A 271 -17.09 -4.85 -7.35
N VAL A 272 -16.09 -5.52 -6.81
CA VAL A 272 -14.68 -5.23 -7.09
C VAL A 272 -14.41 -5.53 -8.57
N ALA A 273 -13.59 -4.71 -9.21
CA ALA A 273 -13.17 -4.90 -10.60
C ALA A 273 -12.21 -6.08 -10.73
N ALA A 274 -12.22 -6.75 -11.87
CA ALA A 274 -11.36 -7.89 -12.17
C ALA A 274 -10.36 -7.58 -13.30
N PHE A 275 -9.74 -6.40 -13.21
CA PHE A 275 -8.71 -5.91 -14.13
C PHE A 275 -9.22 -5.77 -15.57
N TYR A 276 -9.12 -6.82 -16.41
CA TYR A 276 -9.60 -6.80 -17.80
C TYR A 276 -11.13 -6.84 -17.92
N THR A 277 -11.81 -7.36 -16.90
CA THR A 277 -13.27 -7.45 -16.84
C THR A 277 -13.80 -6.49 -15.80
N ARG A 278 -15.01 -5.97 -16.05
CA ARG A 278 -15.64 -5.02 -15.13
C ARG A 278 -15.99 -5.65 -13.80
N ASP A 279 -16.53 -6.86 -13.81
CA ASP A 279 -17.09 -7.51 -12.63
C ASP A 279 -16.29 -8.76 -12.25
N SER A 280 -15.90 -8.86 -10.97
CA SER A 280 -15.24 -10.03 -10.38
C SER A 280 -16.22 -11.05 -9.79
N GLY A 281 -17.49 -10.66 -9.58
CA GLY A 281 -18.48 -11.42 -8.82
C GLY A 281 -18.36 -11.26 -7.30
N PHE A 282 -17.33 -10.55 -6.80
CA PHE A 282 -17.14 -10.29 -5.37
C PHE A 282 -17.52 -8.85 -5.02
N ARG A 283 -18.36 -8.68 -3.98
CA ARG A 283 -18.75 -7.35 -3.50
C ARG A 283 -17.58 -6.65 -2.82
N ALA A 284 -17.47 -5.34 -3.01
CA ALA A 284 -16.62 -4.50 -2.17
C ALA A 284 -17.26 -4.25 -0.80
N ASP A 285 -16.50 -3.76 0.17
CA ASP A 285 -17.01 -3.40 1.50
C ASP A 285 -18.05 -2.27 1.40
N PHE A 286 -17.71 -1.26 0.60
CA PHE A 286 -18.54 -0.08 0.37
C PHE A 286 -18.40 0.41 -1.07
N ARG A 287 -19.52 0.86 -1.66
CA ARG A 287 -19.51 1.61 -2.91
C ARG A 287 -19.52 3.10 -2.62
N LEU A 288 -18.53 3.83 -3.12
CA LEU A 288 -18.40 5.28 -3.00
C LEU A 288 -18.04 5.90 -4.36
N ASP A 289 -19.05 6.46 -5.04
CA ASP A 289 -18.89 6.98 -6.41
C ASP A 289 -18.39 8.44 -6.41
N ASP A 290 -18.78 9.23 -5.41
CA ASP A 290 -18.43 10.65 -5.30
C ASP A 290 -17.02 10.84 -4.70
N PRO A 291 -16.11 11.58 -5.37
CA PRO A 291 -14.77 11.85 -4.83
C PRO A 291 -14.76 12.49 -3.45
N ALA A 292 -15.76 13.32 -3.11
CA ALA A 292 -15.83 13.92 -1.78
C ALA A 292 -16.24 12.90 -0.71
N GLN A 293 -17.11 11.94 -1.02
CA GLN A 293 -17.40 10.79 -0.15
C GLN A 293 -16.16 9.91 0.07
N GLN A 294 -15.44 9.58 -1.00
CA GLN A 294 -14.19 8.81 -0.93
C GLN A 294 -13.17 9.53 -0.03
N ALA A 295 -12.94 10.83 -0.24
CA ALA A 295 -12.04 11.63 0.57
C ALA A 295 -12.45 11.67 2.05
N ARG A 296 -13.75 11.83 2.35
CA ARG A 296 -14.25 11.80 3.73
C ARG A 296 -14.00 10.45 4.41
N PHE A 297 -14.23 9.34 3.71
CA PHE A 297 -13.94 8.01 4.24
C PHE A 297 -12.45 7.86 4.59
N ILE A 298 -11.58 8.21 3.65
CA ILE A 298 -10.12 8.10 3.81
C ILE A 298 -9.63 8.99 4.97
N ARG A 299 -10.10 10.24 5.05
CA ARG A 299 -9.78 11.14 6.17
C ARG A 299 -10.25 10.56 7.50
N THR A 300 -11.50 10.09 7.57
CA THR A 300 -12.06 9.48 8.79
C THR A 300 -11.19 8.31 9.26
N LYS A 301 -10.78 7.41 8.35
CA LYS A 301 -9.88 6.29 8.68
C LYS A 301 -8.60 6.77 9.34
N TRP A 302 -7.90 7.72 8.72
CA TRP A 302 -6.60 8.18 9.20
C TRP A 302 -6.70 9.08 10.44
N ASP A 303 -7.77 9.87 10.58
CA ASP A 303 -8.05 10.71 11.76
C ASP A 303 -8.38 9.88 13.01
N LEU A 304 -8.98 8.68 12.82
CA LEU A 304 -9.16 7.69 13.88
C LEU A 304 -7.85 7.00 14.31
N GLY A 305 -6.72 7.32 13.66
CA GLY A 305 -5.43 6.70 13.93
C GLY A 305 -5.28 5.29 13.33
N LEU A 306 -6.19 4.87 12.44
CA LEU A 306 -6.12 3.58 11.78
C LEU A 306 -5.12 3.67 10.62
N ALA A 307 -3.86 3.31 10.89
CA ALA A 307 -2.81 3.22 9.87
C ALA A 307 -3.17 2.21 8.76
N GLY A 308 -2.48 2.31 7.62
CA GLY A 308 -2.75 1.48 6.45
C GLY A 308 -3.56 2.19 5.37
N GLY A 309 -3.45 1.65 4.17
CA GLY A 309 -4.03 2.17 2.95
C GLY A 309 -5.51 1.84 2.80
N VAL A 310 -6.02 2.24 1.63
CA VAL A 310 -7.39 1.96 1.18
C VAL A 310 -7.29 1.56 -0.29
N VAL A 311 -7.96 0.47 -0.68
CA VAL A 311 -8.09 0.11 -2.09
C VAL A 311 -9.36 0.77 -2.63
N LEU A 312 -9.24 1.58 -3.69
CA LEU A 312 -10.38 2.10 -4.45
C LEU A 312 -10.41 1.41 -5.81
N SER A 313 -11.32 0.46 -5.95
CA SER A 313 -11.52 -0.34 -7.14
C SER A 313 -12.39 0.38 -8.16
N THR A 314 -11.84 0.64 -9.35
CA THR A 314 -12.50 1.30 -10.48
C THR A 314 -12.60 0.35 -11.67
N PRO A 315 -13.80 0.06 -12.21
CA PRO A 315 -13.94 -0.88 -13.32
C PRO A 315 -13.32 -0.34 -14.60
N VAL A 316 -12.77 -1.23 -15.43
CA VAL A 316 -12.36 -0.87 -16.78
C VAL A 316 -13.54 -0.26 -17.56
N PRO A 317 -13.35 0.82 -18.36
CA PRO A 317 -14.44 1.39 -19.15
C PRO A 317 -15.16 0.33 -19.99
N GLU A 318 -16.49 0.41 -20.06
CA GLU A 318 -17.33 -0.61 -20.71
C GLU A 318 -16.91 -0.91 -22.16
N ALA A 319 -16.61 0.13 -22.94
CA ALA A 319 -16.16 -0.01 -24.33
C ALA A 319 -14.79 -0.70 -24.49
N ALA A 320 -14.00 -0.80 -23.41
CA ALA A 320 -12.69 -1.43 -23.40
C ALA A 320 -12.67 -2.77 -22.65
N ALA A 321 -13.78 -3.16 -22.02
CA ALA A 321 -13.87 -4.37 -21.21
C ALA A 321 -13.78 -5.64 -22.07
N MET A 322 -13.15 -6.68 -21.52
CA MET A 322 -13.10 -8.00 -22.13
C MET A 322 -14.16 -8.93 -21.53
N ALA A 323 -14.52 -9.99 -22.25
CA ALA A 323 -15.47 -10.98 -21.75
C ALA A 323 -14.84 -11.87 -20.66
N SER A 324 -15.55 -12.11 -19.55
CA SER A 324 -15.00 -12.89 -18.41
C SER A 324 -14.57 -14.29 -18.84
N GLY A 325 -15.46 -15.03 -19.53
CA GLY A 325 -15.15 -16.39 -19.97
C GLY A 325 -13.95 -16.47 -20.92
N GLU A 326 -13.70 -15.41 -21.71
CA GLU A 326 -12.51 -15.32 -22.55
C GLU A 326 -11.24 -15.13 -21.70
N ILE A 327 -11.24 -14.14 -20.79
CA ILE A 327 -10.09 -13.84 -19.93
C ILE A 327 -9.76 -15.01 -19.00
N ASP A 328 -10.77 -15.69 -18.47
CA ASP A 328 -10.58 -16.85 -17.60
C ASP A 328 -9.89 -18.00 -18.34
N ALA A 329 -10.34 -18.32 -19.55
CA ALA A 329 -9.71 -19.36 -20.38
C ALA A 329 -8.26 -19.01 -20.72
N LEU A 330 -8.00 -17.75 -21.12
CA LEU A 330 -6.65 -17.27 -21.43
C LEU A 330 -5.73 -17.27 -20.21
N THR A 331 -6.26 -16.92 -19.04
CA THR A 331 -5.51 -16.93 -17.77
C THR A 331 -5.14 -18.36 -17.38
N GLN A 332 -6.05 -19.31 -17.49
CA GLN A 332 -5.77 -20.74 -17.24
C GLN A 332 -4.69 -21.26 -18.19
N GLN A 333 -4.77 -20.93 -19.48
CA GLN A 333 -3.75 -21.31 -20.46
C GLN A 333 -2.38 -20.69 -20.10
N ALA A 334 -2.32 -19.40 -19.77
CA ALA A 334 -1.08 -18.72 -19.42
C ALA A 334 -0.44 -19.30 -18.13
N LEU A 335 -1.26 -19.68 -17.14
CA LEU A 335 -0.79 -20.33 -15.91
C LEU A 335 -0.20 -21.72 -16.20
N ALA A 336 -0.85 -22.51 -17.05
CA ALA A 336 -0.31 -23.81 -17.47
C ALA A 336 1.03 -23.65 -18.21
N ASP A 337 1.15 -22.64 -19.08
CA ASP A 337 2.40 -22.32 -19.79
C ASP A 337 3.51 -21.91 -18.82
N ALA A 338 3.19 -21.13 -17.77
CA ALA A 338 4.15 -20.72 -16.75
C ALA A 338 4.70 -21.91 -15.96
N ILE A 339 3.82 -22.85 -15.58
CA ILE A 339 4.20 -24.09 -14.88
C ILE A 339 5.09 -24.95 -15.76
N ALA A 340 4.70 -25.16 -17.03
CA ALA A 340 5.47 -25.97 -17.97
C ALA A 340 6.89 -25.42 -18.20
N GLN A 341 7.07 -24.10 -18.08
CA GLN A 341 8.36 -23.41 -18.23
C GLN A 341 9.10 -23.17 -16.89
N GLY A 342 8.55 -23.62 -15.76
CA GLY A 342 9.17 -23.45 -14.44
C GLY A 342 9.28 -21.98 -13.98
N ILE A 343 8.40 -21.09 -14.47
CA ILE A 343 8.40 -19.68 -14.09
C ILE A 343 7.86 -19.54 -12.66
N THR A 344 8.64 -18.94 -11.77
CA THR A 344 8.31 -18.83 -10.33
C THR A 344 8.64 -17.46 -9.75
N GLY A 345 8.02 -17.14 -8.61
CA GLY A 345 8.25 -15.91 -7.85
C GLY A 345 8.00 -14.63 -8.66
N LYS A 346 8.91 -13.66 -8.56
CA LYS A 346 8.72 -12.31 -9.12
C LYS A 346 8.57 -12.26 -10.66
N ALA A 347 8.96 -13.33 -11.36
CA ALA A 347 8.88 -13.48 -12.80
C ALA A 347 7.49 -13.92 -13.30
N VAL A 348 6.62 -14.44 -12.42
CA VAL A 348 5.30 -14.97 -12.81
C VAL A 348 4.40 -13.88 -13.40
N THR A 349 4.18 -12.77 -12.69
CA THR A 349 3.27 -11.71 -13.19
C THR A 349 3.69 -11.13 -14.54
N PRO A 350 4.96 -10.70 -14.77
CA PRO A 350 5.36 -10.21 -16.09
C PRO A 350 5.17 -11.24 -17.20
N PHE A 351 5.51 -12.51 -16.93
CA PHE A 351 5.30 -13.59 -17.90
C PHE A 351 3.82 -13.75 -18.27
N LEU A 352 2.93 -13.82 -17.27
CA LEU A 352 1.50 -14.03 -17.51
C LEU A 352 0.87 -12.87 -18.28
N LEU A 353 1.23 -11.62 -17.98
CA LEU A 353 0.73 -10.45 -18.71
C LEU A 353 1.19 -10.47 -20.18
N ALA A 354 2.49 -10.73 -20.42
CA ALA A 354 3.03 -10.85 -21.78
C ALA A 354 2.38 -12.02 -22.55
N ARG A 355 2.11 -13.14 -21.88
CA ARG A 355 1.46 -14.30 -22.50
C ARG A 355 0.02 -14.00 -22.89
N ILE A 356 -0.75 -13.36 -22.02
CA ILE A 356 -2.14 -12.96 -22.32
C ILE A 356 -2.16 -11.92 -23.45
N GLU A 357 -1.22 -10.98 -23.47
CA GLU A 357 -1.08 -10.04 -24.59
C GLU A 357 -0.84 -10.75 -25.92
N ALA A 358 0.08 -11.71 -25.96
CA ALA A 358 0.36 -12.49 -27.16
C ALA A 358 -0.87 -13.30 -27.62
N LEU A 359 -1.58 -13.95 -26.69
CA LEU A 359 -2.77 -14.75 -27.00
C LEU A 359 -3.93 -13.88 -27.50
N THR A 360 -4.07 -12.66 -26.99
CA THR A 360 -5.14 -11.72 -27.39
C THR A 360 -4.78 -10.85 -28.58
N ARG A 361 -3.55 -10.96 -29.09
CA ARG A 361 -2.98 -10.11 -30.16
C ARG A 361 -3.07 -8.62 -29.80
N GLY A 362 -2.71 -8.29 -28.56
CA GLY A 362 -2.64 -6.91 -28.06
C GLY A 362 -3.95 -6.32 -27.53
N ARG A 363 -5.10 -7.01 -27.62
CA ARG A 363 -6.36 -6.50 -27.06
C ARG A 363 -6.28 -6.31 -25.54
N SER A 364 -5.65 -7.24 -24.81
CA SER A 364 -5.48 -7.09 -23.36
C SER A 364 -4.61 -5.88 -23.01
N LEU A 365 -3.60 -5.55 -23.83
CA LEU A 365 -2.80 -4.34 -23.64
C LEU A 365 -3.65 -3.08 -23.85
N ALA A 366 -4.48 -3.04 -24.90
CA ALA A 366 -5.40 -1.92 -25.12
C ALA A 366 -6.37 -1.72 -23.94
N THR A 367 -6.94 -2.80 -23.41
CA THR A 367 -7.76 -2.80 -22.19
C THR A 367 -6.98 -2.31 -20.97
N ASN A 368 -5.72 -2.75 -20.80
CA ASN A 368 -4.83 -2.31 -19.72
C ASN A 368 -4.51 -0.81 -19.79
N ILE A 369 -4.30 -0.27 -20.99
CA ILE A 369 -4.09 1.17 -21.19
C ILE A 369 -5.37 1.94 -20.83
N ALA A 370 -6.53 1.47 -21.27
CA ALA A 370 -7.82 2.12 -21.00
C ALA A 370 -8.15 2.16 -19.50
N LEU A 371 -7.96 1.04 -18.78
CA LEU A 371 -8.19 1.02 -17.34
C LEU A 371 -7.22 1.92 -16.57
N VAL A 372 -5.92 1.97 -16.94
CA VAL A 372 -4.96 2.82 -16.21
C VAL A 372 -5.33 4.29 -16.36
N LYS A 373 -5.76 4.73 -17.55
CA LYS A 373 -6.23 6.10 -17.78
C LYS A 373 -7.48 6.43 -16.96
N HIS A 374 -8.42 5.51 -16.88
CA HIS A 374 -9.63 5.69 -16.07
C HIS A 374 -9.29 5.75 -14.57
N ASN A 375 -8.41 4.86 -14.08
CA ASN A 375 -7.92 4.90 -12.70
C ASN A 375 -7.22 6.24 -12.40
N ALA A 376 -6.48 6.80 -13.36
CA ALA A 376 -5.82 8.10 -13.23
C ALA A 376 -6.80 9.26 -13.14
N GLU A 377 -7.90 9.21 -13.90
CA GLU A 377 -9.00 10.19 -13.80
C GLU A 377 -9.61 10.18 -12.40
N VAL A 378 -9.99 8.99 -11.90
CA VAL A 378 -10.57 8.85 -10.56
C VAL A 378 -9.56 9.25 -9.47
N GLY A 379 -8.30 8.82 -9.58
CA GLY A 379 -7.25 9.17 -8.63
C GLY A 379 -6.94 10.66 -8.57
N ALA A 380 -6.92 11.37 -9.71
CA ALA A 380 -6.75 12.82 -9.72
C ALA A 380 -7.91 13.53 -9.02
N ARG A 381 -9.15 13.12 -9.28
CA ARG A 381 -10.35 13.67 -8.60
C ARG A 381 -10.32 13.41 -7.10
N LEU A 382 -9.94 12.20 -6.68
CA LEU A 382 -9.77 11.87 -5.27
C LEU A 382 -8.70 12.74 -4.61
N ALA A 383 -7.54 12.94 -5.26
CA ALA A 383 -6.47 13.76 -4.72
C ALA A 383 -6.89 15.23 -4.54
N LEU A 384 -7.65 15.78 -5.48
CA LEU A 384 -8.25 17.11 -5.37
C LEU A 384 -9.25 17.20 -4.20
N ALA A 385 -10.14 16.22 -4.07
CA ALA A 385 -11.11 16.17 -2.97
C ALA A 385 -10.41 16.06 -1.59
N LEU A 386 -9.36 15.25 -1.49
CA LEU A 386 -8.55 15.11 -0.28
C LEU A 386 -7.79 16.38 0.09
N ALA A 387 -7.44 17.23 -0.89
CA ALA A 387 -6.78 18.51 -0.66
C ALA A 387 -7.74 19.61 -0.20
N GLN A 388 -8.99 19.57 -0.64
CA GLN A 388 -10.03 20.53 -0.20
C GLN A 388 -10.46 20.34 1.26
N GLY A 389 -10.34 19.11 1.79
CA GLY A 389 -10.68 18.77 3.16
C GLY A 389 -9.55 18.97 4.19
N ARG A 390 -8.42 19.58 3.79
CA ARG A 390 -7.27 19.85 4.68
C ARG A 390 -7.38 21.18 5.41
#